data_AF-A0A804PJ19-F1
#
_entry.id   AF-A0A804PJ19-F1
#
_cell.length_a   1.000
_cell.length_b   1.000
_cell.length_c   1.000
_cell.angle_alpha   90.00
_cell.angle_beta   90.00
_cell.angle_gamma   90.00
#
_symmetry.space_group_name_H-M   'P 1'
#
loop_
_entity.id
_entity.type
_entity.pdbx_description
1 polymer ?
#
loop_
_entity_poly.entity_id
_entity_poly.type
_entity_poly.pdbx_seq_one_letter_code
_entity_poly.pdbx_strand_id
1 'polypeptide(L)'
;MWYQLSPDTPLDIIIRSYDQLLGEGKVPYPVPVYIDEGPLDEAPQWSSGDHFDISFYLMLLHANKDEKFGLLKTMFSAFSSSFDPLDYHFIWHQRSILEAVGAFSSNDLHLLDLSFVYQLLCLGREVLSQYCESWSRDDAQRQYIVELGIPEEWMHEALALYHEYYGDKQGALENLIQCGNRKKAHTIFVTSVAHSMFLSSNHQEVWRITSALENHKYEIADWDLGVGIYIDFYVLKNSMQERNAMDDSGSLEEMSESCRSFFGRLNKSLLVWGSKLHVESRACYSKMAEELCALLVDTPSETLNLPMGCLLTMLNAPVPDESRSSYLQDALSVFTEILCSDP
;
A
#
# COMPACT_ATOMS: atom_id res chain seq x y z
N MET A 1 43.60 -18.98 0.50
CA MET A 1 43.48 -18.26 1.77
C MET A 1 44.24 -18.98 2.88
N TRP A 2 43.81 -20.15 3.35
CA TRP A 2 44.50 -20.92 4.41
C TRP A 2 45.99 -21.20 4.13
N TYR A 3 46.38 -21.36 2.86
CA TYR A 3 47.78 -21.53 2.46
C TYR A 3 48.70 -20.32 2.71
N GLN A 4 48.16 -19.11 2.97
CA GLN A 4 48.96 -17.92 3.32
C GLN A 4 49.18 -17.78 4.83
N LEU A 5 48.40 -18.51 5.63
CA LEU A 5 48.52 -18.50 7.08
C LEU A 5 49.55 -19.55 7.50
N SER A 6 50.18 -19.36 8.66
CA SER A 6 51.06 -20.38 9.23
C SER A 6 50.28 -21.68 9.46
N PRO A 7 50.86 -22.87 9.24
CA PRO A 7 50.22 -24.15 9.59
C PRO A 7 49.76 -24.22 11.05
N ASP A 8 50.42 -23.48 11.95
CA ASP A 8 50.11 -23.44 13.38
C ASP A 8 49.03 -22.38 13.74
N THR A 9 48.41 -21.75 12.75
CA THR A 9 47.40 -20.71 12.99
C THR A 9 46.14 -21.34 13.61
N PRO A 10 45.65 -20.83 14.76
CA PRO A 10 44.42 -21.28 15.39
C PRO A 10 43.20 -21.21 14.45
N LEU A 11 42.29 -22.19 14.57
CA LEU A 11 41.12 -22.34 13.69
C LEU A 11 40.20 -21.11 13.72
N ASP A 12 39.99 -20.51 14.88
CA ASP A 12 39.20 -19.28 15.04
C ASP A 12 39.78 -18.10 14.26
N ILE A 13 41.11 -17.98 14.20
CA ILE A 13 41.78 -16.94 13.42
C ILE A 13 41.63 -17.20 11.92
N ILE A 14 41.72 -18.46 11.48
CA ILE A 14 41.51 -18.84 10.07
C ILE A 14 40.10 -18.45 9.62
N ILE A 15 39.09 -18.76 10.44
CA ILE A 15 37.68 -18.49 10.14
C ILE A 15 37.42 -16.97 10.09
N ARG A 16 37.90 -16.21 11.09
CA ARG A 16 37.77 -14.74 11.10
C ARG A 16 38.48 -14.07 9.92
N SER A 17 39.63 -14.63 9.51
CA SER A 17 40.34 -14.15 8.32
C SER A 17 39.53 -14.41 7.04
N TYR A 18 38.82 -15.53 6.97
CA TYR A 18 37.92 -15.80 5.86
C TYR A 18 36.74 -14.85 5.80
N ASP A 19 36.08 -14.64 6.94
CA ASP A 19 34.97 -13.70 7.06
C ASP A 19 35.37 -12.26 6.66
N GLN A 20 36.56 -11.81 7.09
CA GLN A 20 37.08 -10.52 6.67
C GLN A 20 37.30 -10.43 5.16
N LEU A 21 37.95 -11.44 4.56
CA LEU A 21 38.23 -11.43 3.12
C LEU A 21 36.95 -11.55 2.29
N LEU A 22 35.92 -12.20 2.83
CA LEU A 22 34.58 -12.26 2.25
C LEU A 22 33.97 -10.86 2.18
N GLY A 23 34.01 -10.10 3.29
CA GLY A 23 33.56 -8.71 3.34
C GLY A 23 34.34 -7.76 2.42
N GLU A 24 35.60 -8.09 2.12
CA GLU A 24 36.43 -7.36 1.15
C GLU A 24 36.19 -7.79 -0.31
N GLY A 25 35.31 -8.78 -0.56
CA GLY A 25 35.03 -9.31 -1.90
C GLY A 25 36.22 -10.05 -2.53
N LYS A 26 37.17 -10.52 -1.71
CA LYS A 26 38.42 -11.16 -2.17
C LYS A 26 38.33 -12.68 -2.26
N VAL A 27 37.25 -13.27 -1.77
CA VAL A 27 37.01 -14.71 -1.85
C VAL A 27 35.60 -15.04 -2.30
N PRO A 28 35.39 -16.24 -2.88
CA PRO A 28 34.07 -16.72 -3.24
C PRO A 28 33.14 -16.79 -2.02
N TYR A 29 31.85 -16.58 -2.26
CA TYR A 29 30.82 -16.73 -1.23
C TYR A 29 30.67 -18.19 -0.80
N PRO A 30 30.52 -18.46 0.51
CA PRO A 30 30.24 -19.80 1.01
C PRO A 30 28.78 -20.14 0.77
N VAL A 31 28.46 -20.52 -0.47
CA VAL A 31 27.11 -20.82 -0.94
C VAL A 31 26.65 -22.23 -0.51
N PRO A 32 25.36 -22.42 -0.15
CA PRO A 32 24.80 -23.75 0.10
C PRO A 32 24.98 -24.74 -1.05
N VAL A 33 25.17 -26.02 -0.74
CA VAL A 33 25.44 -27.10 -1.73
C VAL A 33 24.33 -27.23 -2.79
N TYR A 34 23.06 -27.07 -2.40
CA TYR A 34 21.93 -27.23 -3.32
C TYR A 34 21.96 -26.23 -4.49
N ILE A 35 22.74 -25.15 -4.40
CA ILE A 35 22.87 -24.16 -5.47
C ILE A 35 23.60 -24.73 -6.67
N ASP A 36 24.59 -25.60 -6.43
CA ASP A 36 25.29 -26.30 -7.50
C ASP A 36 24.40 -27.38 -8.16
N GLU A 37 23.37 -27.86 -7.44
CA GLU A 37 22.43 -28.89 -7.91
C GLU A 37 21.11 -28.31 -8.47
N GLY A 38 20.85 -27.01 -8.28
CA GLY A 38 19.60 -26.34 -8.64
C GLY A 38 19.44 -26.11 -10.16
N PRO A 39 18.19 -25.95 -10.64
CA PRO A 39 17.95 -25.63 -12.05
C PRO A 39 18.64 -24.31 -12.45
N LEU A 40 19.48 -24.38 -13.48
CA LEU A 40 20.34 -23.28 -13.95
C LEU A 40 19.60 -21.99 -14.34
N ASP A 41 18.28 -22.05 -14.57
CA ASP A 41 17.48 -20.93 -15.07
C ASP A 41 17.17 -19.86 -14.01
N GLU A 42 17.44 -20.12 -12.73
CA GLU A 42 17.22 -19.16 -11.64
C GLU A 42 18.52 -18.93 -10.87
N ALA A 43 19.54 -18.34 -11.49
CA ALA A 43 20.65 -17.77 -10.72
C ALA A 43 20.09 -16.64 -9.85
N PRO A 44 19.98 -16.80 -8.51
CA PRO A 44 19.32 -15.79 -7.69
C PRO A 44 20.07 -14.46 -7.80
N GLN A 45 19.37 -13.34 -7.84
CA GLN A 45 20.02 -12.03 -7.64
C GLN A 45 20.37 -11.92 -6.16
N TRP A 46 21.55 -12.42 -5.77
CA TRP A 46 22.03 -12.35 -4.39
C TRP A 46 22.31 -10.89 -4.01
N SER A 47 21.59 -10.39 -3.01
CA SER A 47 22.01 -9.18 -2.32
C SER A 47 23.07 -9.56 -1.28
N SER A 48 24.04 -8.67 -1.04
CA SER A 48 25.10 -8.88 -0.05
C SER A 48 24.48 -9.08 1.33
N GLY A 49 24.27 -10.34 1.76
CA GLY A 49 23.68 -10.67 3.05
C GLY A 49 22.70 -11.85 3.07
N ASP A 50 22.30 -12.37 1.91
CA ASP A 50 21.35 -13.47 1.85
C ASP A 50 22.08 -14.82 1.89
N HIS A 51 21.86 -15.59 2.97
CA HIS A 51 21.95 -17.05 3.09
C HIS A 51 23.23 -17.78 2.64
N PHE A 52 24.30 -17.69 3.43
CA PHE A 52 25.43 -18.60 3.34
C PHE A 52 25.10 -20.04 3.80
N ASP A 53 25.95 -20.98 3.41
CA ASP A 53 25.86 -22.38 3.85
C ASP A 53 25.92 -22.49 5.37
N ILE A 54 25.11 -23.39 5.93
CA ILE A 54 25.04 -23.62 7.37
C ILE A 54 26.38 -24.03 7.99
N SER A 55 27.24 -24.72 7.24
CA SER A 55 28.60 -25.08 7.68
C SER A 55 29.46 -23.83 7.89
N PHE A 56 29.28 -22.79 7.08
CA PHE A 56 29.97 -21.53 7.28
C PHE A 56 29.51 -20.84 8.56
N TYR A 57 28.20 -20.82 8.82
CA TYR A 57 27.70 -20.29 10.08
C TYR A 57 28.15 -21.10 11.30
N LEU A 58 28.23 -22.43 11.22
CA LEU A 58 28.78 -23.28 12.28
C LEU A 58 30.24 -22.93 12.58
N MET A 59 31.05 -22.67 11.54
CA MET A 59 32.43 -22.21 11.71
C MET A 59 32.47 -20.85 12.39
N LEU A 60 31.65 -19.89 11.95
CA LEU A 60 31.59 -18.57 12.59
C LEU A 60 31.13 -18.66 14.04
N LEU A 61 30.12 -19.48 14.34
CA LEU A 61 29.64 -19.74 15.71
C LEU A 61 30.77 -20.27 16.60
N HIS A 62 31.55 -21.24 16.12
CA HIS A 62 32.72 -21.74 16.82
C HIS A 62 33.80 -20.66 17.03
N ALA A 63 34.08 -19.84 16.02
CA ALA A 63 35.08 -18.76 16.10
C ALA A 63 34.62 -17.57 16.98
N ASN A 64 33.32 -17.43 17.24
CA ASN A 64 32.75 -16.37 18.05
C ASN A 64 32.95 -16.60 19.55
N LYS A 65 33.23 -17.84 19.98
CA LYS A 65 33.41 -18.23 21.39
C LYS A 65 32.22 -17.74 22.23
N ASP A 66 32.45 -16.87 23.21
CA ASP A 66 31.42 -16.35 24.13
C ASP A 66 30.85 -14.98 23.70
N GLU A 67 31.21 -14.48 22.51
CA GLU A 67 30.64 -13.24 21.97
C GLU A 67 29.22 -13.50 21.42
N LYS A 68 28.38 -12.45 21.41
CA LYS A 68 27.03 -12.55 20.84
C LYS A 68 27.09 -12.87 19.35
N PHE A 69 26.41 -13.93 18.92
CA PHE A 69 26.38 -14.34 17.52
C PHE A 69 25.17 -13.72 16.81
N GLY A 70 25.39 -12.59 16.12
CA GLY A 70 24.33 -11.82 15.46
C GLY A 70 23.69 -12.51 14.24
N LEU A 71 24.20 -13.66 13.80
CA LEU A 71 23.80 -14.35 12.58
C LEU A 71 22.91 -15.57 12.83
N LEU A 72 22.51 -15.83 14.08
CA LEU A 72 21.67 -16.98 14.44
C LEU A 72 20.39 -17.09 13.60
N LYS A 73 19.66 -15.97 13.42
CA LYS A 73 18.44 -15.95 12.60
C LYS A 73 18.71 -16.37 11.15
N THR A 74 19.79 -15.88 10.57
CA THR A 74 20.16 -16.20 9.18
C THR A 74 20.66 -17.63 9.07
N MET A 75 21.45 -18.08 10.05
CA MET A 75 21.94 -19.46 10.13
C MET A 75 20.80 -20.48 10.12
N PHE A 76 19.74 -20.23 10.88
CA PHE A 76 18.58 -21.11 10.95
C PHE A 76 17.43 -20.73 10.00
N SER A 77 17.75 -20.16 8.83
CA SER A 77 16.83 -20.02 7.71
C SER A 77 16.90 -21.27 6.82
N ALA A 78 15.76 -21.80 6.33
CA ALA A 78 15.68 -22.97 5.42
C ALA A 78 16.75 -22.93 4.30
N PHE A 79 16.92 -21.74 3.73
CA PHE A 79 17.88 -21.42 2.67
C PHE A 79 19.36 -21.58 3.04
N SER A 80 19.71 -21.76 4.31
CA SER A 80 21.10 -22.06 4.70
C SER A 80 21.47 -23.54 4.44
N SER A 81 20.48 -24.41 4.20
CA SER A 81 20.69 -25.85 3.99
C SER A 81 19.90 -26.47 2.84
N SER A 82 18.76 -25.89 2.46
CA SER A 82 17.88 -26.41 1.41
C SER A 82 17.27 -25.28 0.58
N PHE A 83 16.98 -25.55 -0.69
CA PHE A 83 16.19 -24.63 -1.52
C PHE A 83 14.70 -24.65 -1.14
N ASP A 84 14.24 -25.76 -0.55
CA ASP A 84 12.84 -25.92 -0.16
C ASP A 84 12.54 -25.08 1.11
N PRO A 85 11.71 -24.02 1.00
CA PRO A 85 11.34 -23.23 2.17
C PRO A 85 10.50 -24.02 3.18
N LEU A 86 10.06 -25.25 2.87
CA LEU A 86 9.35 -26.14 3.79
C LEU A 86 10.27 -27.07 4.59
N ASP A 87 11.56 -27.19 4.23
CA ASP A 87 12.48 -28.13 4.86
C ASP A 87 13.07 -27.60 6.19
N TYR A 88 12.18 -27.30 7.13
CA TYR A 88 12.55 -26.88 8.48
C TYR A 88 13.08 -28.02 9.35
N HIS A 89 12.78 -29.26 8.98
CA HIS A 89 13.12 -30.43 9.78
C HIS A 89 14.63 -30.50 10.03
N PHE A 90 15.44 -30.31 9.00
CA PHE A 90 16.89 -30.34 9.12
C PHE A 90 17.42 -29.24 10.06
N ILE A 91 16.96 -28.01 9.87
CA ILE A 91 17.40 -26.84 10.64
C ILE A 91 16.97 -26.92 12.11
N TRP A 92 15.78 -27.45 12.37
CA TRP A 92 15.27 -27.63 13.73
C TRP A 92 16.07 -28.69 14.49
N HIS A 93 16.45 -29.78 13.82
CA HIS A 93 17.35 -30.78 14.40
C HIS A 93 18.71 -30.18 14.73
N GLN A 94 19.29 -29.40 13.83
CA GLN A 94 20.56 -28.73 14.11
C GLN A 94 20.47 -27.76 15.29
N ARG A 95 19.39 -26.97 15.38
CA ARG A 95 19.13 -26.11 16.55
C ARG A 95 19.07 -26.92 17.83
N SER A 96 18.39 -28.06 17.81
CA SER A 96 18.24 -28.94 18.99
C SER A 96 19.58 -29.53 19.45
N ILE A 97 20.44 -29.92 18.50
CA ILE A 97 21.79 -30.41 18.80
C ILE A 97 22.65 -29.29 19.42
N LEU A 98 22.61 -28.09 18.83
CA LEU A 98 23.39 -26.95 19.30
C LEU A 98 22.93 -26.45 20.68
N GLU A 99 21.63 -26.50 20.94
CA GLU A 99 21.07 -26.27 22.27
C GLU A 99 21.56 -27.31 23.29
N ALA A 100 21.53 -28.60 22.94
CA ALA A 100 21.96 -29.68 23.83
C ALA A 100 23.45 -29.62 24.21
N VAL A 101 24.31 -29.10 23.33
CA VAL A 101 25.73 -28.87 23.63
C VAL A 101 25.99 -27.54 24.33
N GLY A 102 24.96 -26.73 24.58
CA GLY A 102 25.07 -25.44 25.25
C GLY A 102 25.65 -24.32 24.38
N ALA A 103 25.46 -24.37 23.07
CA ALA A 103 25.97 -23.35 22.14
C ALA A 103 25.23 -22.00 22.23
N PHE A 104 24.06 -21.96 22.88
CA PHE A 104 23.20 -20.78 22.92
C PHE A 104 22.92 -20.34 24.36
N SER A 105 22.83 -19.03 24.55
CA SER A 105 22.25 -18.49 25.78
C SER A 105 20.72 -18.67 25.79
N SER A 106 20.09 -18.54 26.96
CA SER A 106 18.63 -18.56 27.06
C SER A 106 17.94 -17.47 26.21
N ASN A 107 18.60 -16.32 26.06
CA ASN A 107 18.08 -15.21 25.25
C ASN A 107 18.15 -15.53 23.75
N ASP A 108 19.22 -16.16 23.31
CA ASP A 108 19.39 -16.60 21.93
C ASP A 108 18.30 -17.62 21.58
N LEU A 109 18.02 -18.56 22.49
CA LEU A 109 16.98 -19.56 22.30
C LEU A 109 15.60 -18.94 22.07
N HIS A 110 15.25 -17.93 22.87
CA HIS A 110 13.97 -17.22 22.71
C HIS A 110 13.87 -16.50 21.36
N LEU A 111 14.95 -15.85 20.92
CA LEU A 111 14.99 -15.19 19.61
C LEU A 111 14.90 -16.20 18.46
N LEU A 112 15.53 -17.37 18.60
CA LEU A 112 15.44 -18.46 17.64
C LEU A 112 14.00 -18.99 17.54
N ASP A 113 13.34 -19.25 18.67
CA ASP A 113 11.94 -19.67 18.70
C ASP A 113 11.02 -18.68 17.98
N LEU A 114 11.15 -17.38 18.29
CA LEU A 114 10.38 -16.33 17.60
C LEU A 114 10.70 -16.26 16.10
N SER A 115 11.96 -16.51 15.71
CA SER A 115 12.34 -16.52 14.31
C SER A 115 11.72 -17.70 13.55
N PHE A 116 11.64 -18.89 14.17
CA PHE A 116 10.96 -20.04 13.59
C PHE A 116 9.46 -19.82 13.46
N VAL A 117 8.82 -19.24 14.48
CA VAL A 117 7.41 -18.84 14.39
C VAL A 117 7.22 -17.90 13.21
N TYR A 118 8.03 -16.85 13.07
CA TYR A 118 7.94 -15.93 11.93
C TYR A 118 8.08 -16.63 10.58
N GLN A 119 9.06 -17.52 10.43
CA GLN A 119 9.26 -18.29 9.20
C GLN A 119 8.03 -19.14 8.86
N LEU A 120 7.45 -19.85 9.83
CA LEU A 120 6.23 -20.64 9.65
C LEU A 120 5.02 -19.79 9.28
N LEU A 121 4.86 -18.60 9.89
CA LEU A 121 3.76 -17.68 9.56
C LEU A 121 3.90 -17.15 8.12
N CYS A 122 5.12 -16.80 7.68
CA CYS A 122 5.40 -16.40 6.30
C CYS A 122 5.03 -17.51 5.31
N LEU A 123 5.46 -18.72 5.60
CA LEU A 123 5.14 -19.89 4.78
C LEU A 123 3.63 -20.13 4.71
N GLY A 124 2.92 -20.08 5.84
CA GLY A 124 1.48 -20.27 5.86
C GLY A 124 0.75 -19.29 4.93
N ARG A 125 1.19 -18.02 4.90
CA ARG A 125 0.65 -16.99 3.99
C ARG A 125 1.01 -17.27 2.52
N GLU A 126 2.20 -17.75 2.25
CA GLU A 126 2.63 -18.12 0.89
C GLU A 126 1.83 -19.29 0.33
N VAL A 127 1.66 -20.36 1.11
CA VAL A 127 0.85 -21.53 0.72
C VAL A 127 -0.61 -21.13 0.48
N LEU A 128 -1.20 -20.30 1.35
CA LEU A 128 -2.54 -19.75 1.13
C LEU A 128 -2.63 -19.00 -0.18
N SER A 129 -1.63 -18.17 -0.50
CA SER A 129 -1.58 -17.40 -1.74
C SER A 129 -1.42 -18.29 -2.98
N GLN A 130 -0.55 -19.31 -2.89
CA GLN A 130 -0.27 -20.25 -3.98
C GLN A 130 -1.50 -21.07 -4.36
N TYR A 131 -2.27 -21.54 -3.37
CA TYR A 131 -3.47 -22.35 -3.61
C TYR A 131 -4.77 -21.54 -3.68
N CYS A 132 -4.67 -20.20 -3.72
CA CYS A 132 -5.81 -19.28 -3.69
C CYS A 132 -6.88 -19.62 -4.72
N GLU A 133 -6.51 -19.94 -5.95
CA GLU A 133 -7.50 -20.29 -6.98
C GLU A 133 -8.36 -21.50 -6.61
N SER A 134 -7.78 -22.50 -5.94
CA SER A 134 -8.47 -23.75 -5.60
C SER A 134 -9.43 -23.53 -4.44
N TRP A 135 -8.93 -23.04 -3.30
CA TRP A 135 -9.76 -22.89 -2.12
C TRP A 135 -10.73 -21.71 -2.23
N SER A 136 -10.43 -20.68 -3.03
CA SER A 136 -11.37 -19.56 -3.20
C SER A 136 -12.68 -19.96 -3.88
N ARG A 137 -12.70 -21.06 -4.65
CA ARG A 137 -13.91 -21.52 -5.38
C ARG A 137 -14.70 -22.59 -4.62
N ASP A 138 -14.18 -23.08 -3.50
CA ASP A 138 -14.78 -24.18 -2.73
C ASP A 138 -15.06 -23.73 -1.30
N ASP A 139 -16.35 -23.55 -0.97
CA ASP A 139 -16.80 -23.13 0.35
C ASP A 139 -16.39 -24.12 1.46
N ALA A 140 -16.31 -25.43 1.15
CA ALA A 140 -15.87 -26.42 2.13
C ALA A 140 -14.38 -26.27 2.44
N GLN A 141 -13.56 -25.93 1.44
CA GLN A 141 -12.14 -25.63 1.66
C GLN A 141 -11.96 -24.32 2.45
N ARG A 142 -12.75 -23.28 2.15
CA ARG A 142 -12.73 -22.02 2.92
C ARG A 142 -13.05 -22.28 4.39
N GLN A 143 -14.12 -23.01 4.66
CA GLN A 143 -14.52 -23.34 6.02
C GLN A 143 -13.44 -24.19 6.72
N TYR A 144 -12.87 -25.17 6.02
CA TYR A 144 -11.78 -25.99 6.55
C TYR A 144 -10.53 -25.15 6.92
N ILE A 145 -10.16 -24.16 6.11
CA ILE A 145 -9.06 -23.24 6.41
C ILE A 145 -9.33 -22.43 7.67
N VAL A 146 -10.56 -21.94 7.85
CA VAL A 146 -10.97 -21.23 9.08
C VAL A 146 -10.91 -22.16 10.30
N GLU A 147 -11.35 -23.42 10.15
CA GLU A 147 -11.30 -24.44 11.20
C GLU A 147 -9.86 -24.82 11.62
N LEU A 148 -8.87 -24.67 10.72
CA LEU A 148 -7.44 -24.81 11.06
C LEU A 148 -6.92 -23.67 11.96
N GLY A 149 -7.73 -22.65 12.21
CA GLY A 149 -7.35 -21.47 12.99
C GLY A 149 -6.51 -20.46 12.22
N ILE A 150 -6.53 -20.54 10.88
CA ILE A 150 -5.88 -19.55 10.02
C ILE A 150 -6.69 -18.24 10.08
N PRO A 151 -6.05 -17.08 10.30
CA PRO A 151 -6.74 -15.80 10.31
C PRO A 151 -7.44 -15.49 8.98
N GLU A 152 -8.68 -15.03 9.03
CA GLU A 152 -9.45 -14.66 7.83
C GLU A 152 -8.78 -13.50 7.07
N GLU A 153 -8.08 -12.61 7.76
CA GLU A 153 -7.33 -11.51 7.14
C GLU A 153 -6.26 -12.03 6.18
N TRP A 154 -5.65 -13.19 6.46
CA TRP A 154 -4.66 -13.80 5.58
C TRP A 154 -5.32 -14.38 4.32
N MET A 155 -6.52 -14.93 4.46
CA MET A 155 -7.31 -15.40 3.31
C MET A 155 -7.70 -14.21 2.43
N HIS A 156 -8.16 -13.12 3.03
CA HIS A 156 -8.47 -11.89 2.28
C HIS A 156 -7.23 -11.28 1.63
N GLU A 157 -6.07 -11.32 2.28
CA GLU A 157 -4.83 -10.86 1.67
C GLU A 157 -4.46 -11.70 0.44
N ALA A 158 -4.55 -13.02 0.51
CA ALA A 158 -4.33 -13.91 -0.62
C ALA A 158 -5.32 -13.62 -1.77
N LEU A 159 -6.60 -13.44 -1.45
CA LEU A 159 -7.62 -13.06 -2.44
C LEU A 159 -7.32 -11.71 -3.08
N ALA A 160 -6.89 -10.71 -2.29
CA ALA A 160 -6.52 -9.40 -2.81
C ALA A 160 -5.39 -9.50 -3.83
N LEU A 161 -4.35 -10.28 -3.54
CA LEU A 161 -3.23 -10.53 -4.47
C LEU A 161 -3.70 -11.25 -5.73
N TYR A 162 -4.54 -12.28 -5.57
CA TYR A 162 -5.12 -13.03 -6.69
C TYR A 162 -5.92 -12.11 -7.62
N HIS A 163 -6.88 -11.34 -7.09
CA HIS A 163 -7.69 -10.42 -7.89
C HIS A 163 -6.83 -9.34 -8.56
N GLU A 164 -5.81 -8.82 -7.87
CA GLU A 164 -4.91 -7.83 -8.44
C GLU A 164 -4.08 -8.38 -9.61
N TYR A 165 -3.62 -9.64 -9.51
CA TYR A 165 -2.88 -10.34 -10.56
C TYR A 165 -3.73 -10.50 -11.83
N TYR A 166 -5.01 -10.86 -11.69
CA TYR A 166 -5.95 -10.98 -12.82
C TYR A 166 -6.54 -9.64 -13.29
N GLY A 167 -6.15 -8.52 -12.67
CA GLY A 167 -6.60 -7.18 -13.06
C GLY A 167 -7.99 -6.80 -12.54
N ASP A 168 -8.61 -7.61 -11.70
CA ASP A 168 -9.87 -7.28 -11.02
C ASP A 168 -9.63 -6.31 -9.86
N LYS A 169 -9.59 -5.01 -10.19
CA LYS A 169 -9.31 -3.95 -9.21
C LYS A 169 -10.39 -3.80 -8.15
N GLN A 170 -11.66 -4.09 -8.50
CA GLN A 170 -12.76 -3.98 -7.54
C GLN A 170 -12.73 -5.16 -6.55
N GLY A 171 -12.56 -6.40 -7.02
CA GLY A 171 -12.40 -7.56 -6.15
C GLY A 171 -11.16 -7.47 -5.26
N ALA A 172 -10.06 -6.91 -5.79
CA ALA A 172 -8.86 -6.64 -5.00
C ALA A 172 -9.14 -5.62 -3.89
N LEU A 173 -9.82 -4.52 -4.21
CA LEU A 173 -10.16 -3.48 -3.24
C LEU A 173 -11.02 -4.01 -2.08
N GLU A 174 -12.08 -4.76 -2.38
CA GLU A 174 -12.95 -5.38 -1.36
C GLU A 174 -12.13 -6.21 -0.37
N ASN A 175 -11.26 -7.08 -0.89
CA ASN A 175 -10.44 -7.94 -0.05
C ASN A 175 -9.34 -7.16 0.71
N LEU A 176 -8.79 -6.08 0.14
CA LEU A 176 -7.84 -5.23 0.85
C LEU A 176 -8.45 -4.49 2.04
N ILE A 177 -9.73 -4.13 1.95
CA ILE A 177 -10.47 -3.55 3.07
C ILE A 177 -10.61 -4.59 4.18
N GLN A 178 -10.99 -5.83 3.82
CA GLN A 178 -11.19 -6.91 4.78
C GLN A 178 -9.89 -7.37 5.46
N CYS A 179 -8.77 -7.47 4.73
CA CYS A 179 -7.49 -7.83 5.35
C CYS A 179 -6.84 -6.70 6.16
N GLY A 180 -7.46 -5.51 6.21
CA GLY A 180 -6.95 -4.36 6.94
C GLY A 180 -5.77 -3.66 6.26
N ASN A 181 -5.44 -3.97 5.00
CA ASN A 181 -4.41 -3.26 4.24
C ASN A 181 -4.95 -1.96 3.63
N ARG A 182 -5.26 -1.02 4.53
CA ARG A 182 -5.96 0.23 4.22
C ARG A 182 -5.16 1.17 3.32
N LYS A 183 -3.83 1.15 3.44
CA LYS A 183 -2.93 1.96 2.59
C LYS A 183 -3.03 1.53 1.12
N LYS A 184 -3.00 0.23 0.86
CA LYS A 184 -3.12 -0.31 -0.49
C LYS A 184 -4.56 -0.18 -1.00
N ALA A 185 -5.56 -0.39 -0.15
CA ALA A 185 -6.97 -0.16 -0.48
C ALA A 185 -7.22 1.30 -0.93
N HIS A 186 -6.74 2.29 -0.17
CA HIS A 186 -6.85 3.71 -0.53
C HIS A 186 -6.18 3.99 -1.88
N THR A 187 -4.97 3.48 -2.09
CA THR A 187 -4.25 3.68 -3.35
C THR A 187 -5.04 3.13 -4.53
N ILE A 188 -5.47 1.85 -4.49
CA ILE A 188 -6.22 1.22 -5.57
C ILE A 188 -7.57 1.93 -5.81
N PHE A 189 -8.26 2.32 -4.74
CA PHE A 189 -9.51 3.04 -4.86
C PHE A 189 -9.33 4.33 -5.65
N VAL A 190 -8.39 5.19 -5.21
CA VAL A 190 -8.15 6.49 -5.83
C VAL A 190 -7.65 6.35 -7.28
N THR A 191 -6.69 5.45 -7.52
CA THR A 191 -6.03 5.37 -8.83
C THR A 191 -6.85 4.62 -9.87
N SER A 192 -7.73 3.70 -9.46
CA SER A 192 -8.25 2.68 -10.38
C SER A 192 -9.74 2.39 -10.28
N VAL A 193 -10.43 2.71 -9.18
CA VAL A 193 -11.81 2.26 -8.96
C VAL A 193 -12.80 3.42 -8.78
N ALA A 194 -12.41 4.47 -8.06
CA ALA A 194 -13.34 5.50 -7.64
C ALA A 194 -13.93 6.31 -8.81
N HIS A 195 -13.16 6.57 -9.86
CA HIS A 195 -13.62 7.33 -11.03
C HIS A 195 -14.71 6.56 -11.80
N SER A 196 -14.54 5.27 -12.07
CA SER A 196 -15.51 4.47 -12.83
C SER A 196 -16.81 4.27 -12.04
N MET A 197 -16.70 4.06 -10.73
CA MET A 197 -17.85 3.97 -9.84
C MET A 197 -18.61 5.30 -9.73
N PHE A 198 -17.89 6.42 -9.65
CA PHE A 198 -18.52 7.73 -9.58
C PHE A 198 -19.22 8.09 -10.90
N LEU A 199 -18.57 7.86 -12.04
CA LEU A 199 -19.11 8.16 -13.36
C LEU A 199 -20.28 7.23 -13.75
N SER A 200 -20.35 6.02 -13.19
CA SER A 200 -21.51 5.12 -13.31
C SER A 200 -22.63 5.44 -12.32
N SER A 201 -22.53 6.55 -11.59
CA SER A 201 -23.51 7.00 -10.58
C SER A 201 -23.74 6.01 -9.44
N ASN A 202 -22.77 5.13 -9.16
CA ASN A 202 -22.83 4.18 -8.05
C ASN A 202 -22.41 4.84 -6.72
N HIS A 203 -23.09 5.94 -6.36
CA HIS A 203 -22.71 6.78 -5.23
C HIS A 203 -22.81 6.07 -3.88
N GLN A 204 -23.77 5.15 -3.72
CA GLN A 204 -23.93 4.37 -2.50
C GLN A 204 -22.68 3.54 -2.20
N GLU A 205 -22.10 2.94 -3.23
CA GLU A 205 -20.94 2.08 -3.06
C GLU A 205 -19.65 2.89 -2.86
N VAL A 206 -19.52 4.03 -3.55
CA VAL A 206 -18.45 5.01 -3.27
C VAL A 206 -18.51 5.47 -1.80
N TRP A 207 -19.71 5.77 -1.29
CA TRP A 207 -19.90 6.16 0.12
C TRP A 207 -19.56 5.03 1.10
N ARG A 208 -19.97 3.79 0.80
CA ARG A 208 -19.64 2.61 1.61
C ARG A 208 -18.14 2.42 1.75
N ILE A 209 -17.42 2.46 0.63
CA ILE A 209 -15.96 2.27 0.59
C ILE A 209 -15.23 3.40 1.33
N THR A 210 -15.62 4.65 1.04
CA THR A 210 -15.00 5.82 1.68
C THR A 210 -15.18 5.81 3.20
N SER A 211 -16.39 5.48 3.67
CA SER A 211 -16.70 5.34 5.11
C SER A 211 -15.89 4.21 5.78
N ALA A 212 -15.70 3.08 5.08
CA ALA A 212 -14.92 1.96 5.61
C ALA A 212 -13.44 2.34 5.84
N LEU A 213 -12.90 3.23 5.02
CA LEU A 213 -11.52 3.70 5.12
C LEU A 213 -11.35 4.88 6.11
N GLU A 214 -12.40 5.67 6.35
CA GLU A 214 -12.35 6.90 7.14
C GLU A 214 -11.86 6.70 8.58
N ASN A 215 -12.22 5.56 9.19
CA ASN A 215 -11.82 5.20 10.55
C ASN A 215 -10.30 5.22 10.79
N HIS A 216 -9.50 5.18 9.71
CA HIS A 216 -8.04 5.09 9.76
C HIS A 216 -7.36 6.20 8.95
N LYS A 217 -8.05 7.34 8.77
CA LYS A 217 -7.55 8.49 7.99
C LYS A 217 -6.14 8.95 8.37
N TYR A 218 -5.76 8.86 9.64
CA TYR A 218 -4.46 9.30 10.14
C TYR A 218 -3.30 8.36 9.77
N GLU A 219 -3.59 7.13 9.36
CA GLU A 219 -2.59 6.14 8.93
C GLU A 219 -2.29 6.22 7.43
N ILE A 220 -3.12 6.95 6.69
CA ILE A 220 -3.13 6.99 5.23
C ILE A 220 -2.54 8.32 4.76
N ALA A 221 -1.44 8.24 4.03
CA ALA A 221 -0.83 9.41 3.42
C ALA A 221 -1.78 10.04 2.38
N ASP A 222 -1.77 11.37 2.30
CA ASP A 222 -2.56 12.13 1.32
C ASP A 222 -4.07 11.82 1.37
N TRP A 223 -4.59 11.48 2.55
CA TRP A 223 -6.02 11.16 2.77
C TRP A 223 -6.95 12.20 2.13
N ASP A 224 -6.72 13.47 2.46
CA ASP A 224 -7.53 14.62 2.00
C ASP A 224 -7.44 14.87 0.49
N LEU A 225 -6.43 14.31 -0.18
CA LEU A 225 -6.25 14.41 -1.63
C LEU A 225 -6.63 13.13 -2.37
N GLY A 226 -7.03 12.08 -1.64
CA GLY A 226 -7.48 10.80 -2.18
C GLY A 226 -8.94 10.56 -1.86
N VAL A 227 -9.21 9.56 -1.00
CA VAL A 227 -10.56 9.18 -0.57
C VAL A 227 -11.34 10.36 0.03
N GLY A 228 -10.67 11.28 0.74
CA GLY A 228 -11.31 12.45 1.36
C GLY A 228 -12.03 13.36 0.36
N ILE A 229 -11.58 13.42 -0.91
CA ILE A 229 -12.27 14.19 -1.96
C ILE A 229 -13.70 13.69 -2.17
N TYR A 230 -13.90 12.38 -2.15
CA TYR A 230 -15.22 11.79 -2.39
C TYR A 230 -16.14 12.05 -1.20
N ILE A 231 -15.64 11.91 0.03
CA ILE A 231 -16.41 12.22 1.25
C ILE A 231 -16.86 13.67 1.23
N ASP A 232 -15.90 14.59 1.03
CA ASP A 232 -16.17 16.02 1.09
C ASP A 232 -17.08 16.48 -0.05
N PHE A 233 -16.99 15.86 -1.23
CA PHE A 233 -17.92 16.09 -2.32
C PHE A 233 -19.37 15.82 -1.88
N TYR A 234 -19.65 14.64 -1.30
CA TYR A 234 -21.00 14.29 -0.88
C TYR A 234 -21.50 15.16 0.27
N VAL A 235 -20.64 15.45 1.25
CA VAL A 235 -20.98 16.34 2.38
C VAL A 235 -21.31 17.75 1.86
N LEU A 236 -20.47 18.31 0.98
CA LEU A 236 -20.67 19.63 0.41
C LEU A 236 -21.93 19.67 -0.46
N LYS A 237 -22.12 18.69 -1.34
CA LYS A 237 -23.30 18.59 -2.20
C LYS A 237 -24.60 18.55 -1.39
N ASN A 238 -24.65 17.71 -0.36
CA ASN A 238 -25.83 17.61 0.51
C ASN A 238 -26.08 18.92 1.26
N SER A 239 -25.03 19.54 1.83
CA SER A 239 -25.15 20.81 2.54
C SER A 239 -25.67 21.93 1.63
N MET A 240 -25.25 21.98 0.37
CA MET A 240 -25.74 22.99 -0.59
C MET A 240 -27.18 22.73 -0.99
N GLN A 241 -27.54 21.47 -1.23
CA GLN A 241 -28.92 21.08 -1.57
C GLN A 241 -29.90 21.40 -0.44
N GLU A 242 -29.51 21.15 0.81
CA GLU A 242 -30.31 21.51 1.99
C GLU A 242 -30.51 23.02 2.10
N ARG A 243 -29.46 23.82 1.90
CA ARG A 243 -29.54 25.30 1.94
C ARG A 243 -30.41 25.86 0.81
N ASN A 244 -30.25 25.36 -0.42
CA ASN A 244 -31.07 25.77 -1.56
C ASN A 244 -32.56 25.43 -1.33
N ALA A 245 -32.86 24.31 -0.65
CA ALA A 245 -34.24 23.96 -0.29
C ALA A 245 -34.84 24.87 0.80
N MET A 246 -34.02 25.56 1.59
CA MET A 246 -34.46 26.47 2.66
C MET A 246 -34.57 27.94 2.20
N ASP A 247 -34.23 28.25 0.94
CA ASP A 247 -34.26 29.61 0.36
C ASP A 247 -33.45 30.64 1.18
N ASP A 248 -32.29 30.20 1.71
CA ASP A 248 -31.43 31.02 2.56
C ASP A 248 -30.45 31.85 1.72
N SER A 249 -30.83 33.07 1.34
CA SER A 249 -30.02 33.97 0.51
C SER A 249 -28.68 34.37 1.14
N GLY A 250 -28.55 34.32 2.47
CA GLY A 250 -27.32 34.65 3.19
C GLY A 250 -26.21 33.60 3.05
N SER A 251 -26.54 32.43 2.49
CA SER A 251 -25.65 31.28 2.47
C SER A 251 -24.73 31.18 1.24
N LEU A 252 -24.92 32.04 0.23
CA LEU A 252 -24.21 31.96 -1.05
C LEU A 252 -22.70 32.22 -0.92
N GLU A 253 -22.27 33.20 -0.12
CA GLU A 253 -20.85 33.50 0.07
C GLU A 253 -20.12 32.33 0.75
N GLU A 254 -20.72 31.74 1.78
CA GLU A 254 -20.17 30.56 2.47
C GLU A 254 -20.10 29.34 1.57
N MET A 255 -21.12 29.11 0.74
CA MET A 255 -21.11 28.04 -0.26
C MET A 255 -19.99 28.26 -1.28
N SER A 256 -19.83 29.49 -1.77
CA SER A 256 -18.77 29.86 -2.71
C SER A 256 -17.38 29.63 -2.12
N GLU A 257 -17.15 29.97 -0.85
CA GLU A 257 -15.87 29.69 -0.17
C GLU A 257 -15.63 28.19 -0.01
N SER A 258 -16.67 27.43 0.34
CA SER A 258 -16.58 25.97 0.46
C SER A 258 -16.24 25.30 -0.87
N CYS A 259 -16.89 25.72 -1.96
CA CYS A 259 -16.58 25.28 -3.32
C CYS A 259 -15.16 25.68 -3.74
N ARG A 260 -14.72 26.90 -3.42
CA ARG A 260 -13.36 27.38 -3.70
C ARG A 260 -12.30 26.51 -3.05
N SER A 261 -12.49 26.19 -1.76
CA SER A 261 -11.63 25.28 -1.02
C SER A 261 -11.60 23.88 -1.65
N PHE A 262 -12.78 23.34 -1.97
CA PHE A 262 -12.92 22.02 -2.59
C PHE A 262 -12.25 21.95 -3.98
N PHE A 263 -12.47 22.94 -4.85
CA PHE A 263 -11.84 23.01 -6.17
C PHE A 263 -10.32 23.15 -6.06
N GLY A 264 -9.83 23.94 -5.10
CA GLY A 264 -8.40 24.01 -4.79
C GLY A 264 -7.81 22.63 -4.42
N ARG A 265 -8.56 21.80 -3.70
CA ARG A 265 -8.15 20.43 -3.35
C ARG A 265 -8.21 19.46 -4.53
N LEU A 266 -9.23 19.54 -5.39
CA LEU A 266 -9.26 18.77 -6.64
C LEU A 266 -8.03 19.06 -7.49
N ASN A 267 -7.69 20.34 -7.68
CA ASN A 267 -6.49 20.75 -8.42
C ASN A 267 -5.20 20.22 -7.77
N LYS A 268 -5.07 20.31 -6.44
CA LYS A 268 -3.91 19.74 -5.71
C LYS A 268 -3.82 18.22 -5.87
N SER A 269 -4.94 17.52 -5.83
CA SER A 269 -4.98 16.07 -6.01
C SER A 269 -4.54 15.64 -7.41
N LEU A 270 -4.98 16.35 -8.44
CA LEU A 270 -4.51 16.14 -9.82
C LEU A 270 -2.99 16.28 -9.94
N LEU A 271 -2.39 17.21 -9.18
CA LEU A 271 -0.94 17.40 -9.15
C LEU A 271 -0.20 16.31 -8.37
N VAL A 272 -0.70 15.94 -7.19
CA VAL A 272 -0.03 14.97 -6.29
C VAL A 272 -0.06 13.55 -6.86
N TRP A 273 -1.21 13.11 -7.36
CA TRP A 273 -1.31 11.78 -7.95
C TRP A 273 -0.81 11.73 -9.38
N GLY A 274 -0.95 12.83 -10.13
CA GLY A 274 -0.37 12.99 -11.46
C GLY A 274 -0.65 11.81 -12.38
N SER A 275 0.41 11.16 -12.85
CA SER A 275 0.35 10.01 -13.76
C SER A 275 -0.17 8.72 -13.13
N LYS A 276 -0.34 8.66 -11.80
CA LYS A 276 -0.92 7.50 -11.11
C LYS A 276 -2.44 7.45 -11.25
N LEU A 277 -3.09 8.59 -11.51
CA LEU A 277 -4.53 8.61 -11.74
C LEU A 277 -4.86 8.03 -13.11
N HIS A 278 -5.94 7.25 -13.16
CA HIS A 278 -6.55 6.90 -14.43
C HIS A 278 -7.01 8.17 -15.18
N VAL A 279 -6.97 8.12 -16.52
CA VAL A 279 -7.31 9.27 -17.38
C VAL A 279 -8.72 9.80 -17.08
N GLU A 280 -9.66 8.90 -16.82
CA GLU A 280 -11.05 9.24 -16.49
C GLU A 280 -11.22 9.90 -15.11
N SER A 281 -10.21 9.89 -14.25
CA SER A 281 -10.26 10.59 -12.96
C SER A 281 -10.40 12.11 -13.14
N ARG A 282 -9.83 12.65 -14.23
CA ARG A 282 -10.03 14.07 -14.60
C ARG A 282 -11.47 14.36 -14.96
N ALA A 283 -12.12 13.45 -15.69
CA ALA A 283 -13.53 13.56 -16.04
C ALA A 283 -14.41 13.45 -14.79
N CYS A 284 -14.08 12.54 -13.86
CA CYS A 284 -14.74 12.44 -12.56
C CYS A 284 -14.65 13.75 -11.77
N TYR A 285 -13.46 14.36 -11.66
CA TYR A 285 -13.29 15.63 -10.93
C TYR A 285 -13.96 16.81 -11.64
N SER A 286 -13.94 16.83 -12.98
CA SER A 286 -14.69 17.80 -13.77
C SER A 286 -16.18 17.69 -13.47
N LYS A 287 -16.71 16.47 -13.44
CA LYS A 287 -18.13 16.21 -13.16
C LYS A 287 -18.53 16.65 -11.75
N MET A 288 -17.70 16.34 -10.75
CA MET A 288 -17.89 16.83 -9.38
C MET A 288 -17.93 18.36 -9.33
N ALA A 289 -17.00 19.01 -10.02
CA ALA A 289 -16.92 20.46 -10.08
C ALA A 289 -18.15 21.08 -10.77
N GLU A 290 -18.57 20.53 -11.91
CA GLU A 290 -19.75 20.99 -12.65
C GLU A 290 -21.03 20.86 -11.82
N GLU A 291 -21.20 19.76 -11.08
CA GLU A 291 -22.37 19.57 -10.21
C GLU A 291 -22.42 20.61 -9.08
N LEU A 292 -21.28 20.93 -8.47
CA LEU A 292 -21.22 21.97 -7.44
C LEU A 292 -21.37 23.38 -8.02
N CYS A 293 -20.81 23.63 -9.21
CA CYS A 293 -21.03 24.88 -9.94
C CYS A 293 -22.51 25.10 -10.28
N ALA A 294 -23.21 24.05 -10.72
CA ALA A 294 -24.65 24.12 -10.98
C ALA A 294 -25.43 24.47 -9.70
N LEU A 295 -25.07 23.85 -8.57
CA LEU A 295 -25.71 24.16 -7.28
C LEU A 295 -25.45 25.60 -6.81
N LEU A 296 -24.27 26.18 -7.09
CA LEU A 296 -23.97 27.60 -6.82
C LEU A 296 -24.81 28.55 -7.68
N VAL A 297 -25.09 28.18 -8.93
CA VAL A 297 -25.92 28.99 -9.84
C VAL A 297 -27.39 28.93 -9.43
N ASP A 298 -27.85 27.77 -8.95
CA ASP A 298 -29.22 27.57 -8.49
C ASP A 298 -29.51 28.22 -7.12
N THR A 299 -28.48 28.64 -6.38
CA THR A 299 -28.64 29.30 -5.08
C THR A 299 -29.28 30.69 -5.26
N PRO A 300 -30.36 31.01 -4.52
CA PRO A 300 -30.99 32.33 -4.57
C PRO A 300 -30.01 33.42 -4.16
N SER A 301 -29.87 34.44 -5.00
CA SER A 301 -29.03 35.62 -4.74
C SER A 301 -29.91 36.85 -4.47
N GLU A 302 -29.47 37.73 -3.58
CA GLU A 302 -30.12 39.05 -3.39
C GLU A 302 -29.98 39.93 -4.64
N THR A 303 -28.93 39.71 -5.43
CA THR A 303 -28.68 40.39 -6.70
C THR A 303 -29.24 39.58 -7.87
N LEU A 304 -29.78 40.26 -8.88
CA LEU A 304 -30.26 39.64 -10.15
C LEU A 304 -29.20 38.74 -10.81
N ASN A 305 -27.92 39.04 -10.57
CA ASN A 305 -26.79 38.30 -11.11
C ASN A 305 -26.01 37.57 -10.03
N LEU A 306 -25.36 36.48 -10.41
CA LEU A 306 -24.43 35.75 -9.54
C LEU A 306 -23.26 36.69 -9.14
N PRO A 307 -22.90 36.77 -7.84
CA PRO A 307 -21.79 37.61 -7.38
C PRO A 307 -20.49 37.26 -8.11
N MET A 308 -19.70 38.28 -8.47
CA MET A 308 -18.42 38.11 -9.18
C MET A 308 -17.48 37.13 -8.47
N GLY A 309 -17.51 37.09 -7.14
CA GLY A 309 -16.73 36.14 -6.34
C GLY A 309 -17.08 34.67 -6.59
N CYS A 310 -18.35 34.35 -6.87
CA CYS A 310 -18.79 33.00 -7.22
C CYS A 310 -18.34 32.62 -8.64
N LEU A 311 -18.44 33.54 -9.60
CA LEU A 311 -17.94 33.33 -10.96
C LEU A 311 -16.43 33.08 -10.97
N LEU A 312 -15.66 33.83 -10.16
CA LEU A 312 -14.23 33.58 -9.97
C LEU A 312 -13.96 32.19 -9.35
N THR A 313 -14.78 31.75 -8.39
CA THR A 313 -14.69 30.40 -7.83
C THR A 313 -14.91 29.35 -8.93
N MET A 314 -15.96 29.49 -9.74
CA MET A 314 -16.30 28.57 -10.83
C MET A 314 -15.22 28.54 -11.93
N LEU A 315 -14.61 29.67 -12.26
CA LEU A 315 -13.53 29.76 -13.24
C LEU A 315 -12.25 29.02 -12.84
N ASN A 316 -11.99 28.90 -11.53
CA ASN A 316 -10.85 28.17 -10.98
C ASN A 316 -11.11 26.66 -10.78
N ALA A 317 -12.33 26.20 -11.05
CA ALA A 317 -12.70 24.81 -10.96
C ALA A 317 -12.03 23.98 -12.07
N PRO A 318 -11.69 22.69 -11.84
CA PRO A 318 -11.12 21.80 -12.84
C PRO A 318 -12.17 21.33 -13.86
N VAL A 319 -12.86 22.27 -14.51
CA VAL A 319 -13.91 22.03 -15.51
C VAL A 319 -13.33 22.05 -16.93
N PRO A 320 -14.04 21.49 -17.93
CA PRO A 320 -13.66 21.59 -19.34
C PRO A 320 -13.59 23.04 -19.82
N ASP A 321 -12.80 23.28 -20.88
CA ASP A 321 -12.62 24.62 -21.46
C ASP A 321 -13.93 25.22 -21.98
N GLU A 322 -14.86 24.39 -22.44
CA GLU A 322 -16.20 24.81 -22.87
C GLU A 322 -17.00 25.38 -21.69
N SER A 323 -17.10 24.63 -20.58
CA SER A 323 -17.75 25.08 -19.35
C SER A 323 -17.09 26.36 -18.80
N ARG A 324 -15.74 26.42 -18.82
CA ARG A 324 -15.00 27.62 -18.40
C ARG A 324 -15.26 28.82 -19.29
N SER A 325 -15.41 28.61 -20.60
CA SER A 325 -15.74 29.67 -21.55
C SER A 325 -17.13 30.23 -21.30
N SER A 326 -18.11 29.37 -20.98
CA SER A 326 -19.45 29.81 -20.57
C SER A 326 -19.39 30.69 -19.32
N TYR A 327 -18.70 30.22 -18.27
CA TYR A 327 -18.57 30.99 -17.01
C TYR A 327 -17.88 32.34 -17.22
N LEU A 328 -16.94 32.41 -18.17
CA LEU A 328 -16.26 33.65 -18.52
C LEU A 328 -17.19 34.63 -19.26
N GLN A 329 -18.06 34.14 -20.15
CA GLN A 329 -19.06 34.99 -20.80
C GLN A 329 -20.06 35.54 -19.77
N ASP A 330 -20.50 34.71 -18.82
CA ASP A 330 -21.40 35.14 -17.75
C ASP A 330 -20.72 36.24 -16.89
N ALA A 331 -19.46 36.04 -16.50
CA ALA A 331 -18.67 37.04 -15.78
C ALA A 331 -18.52 38.36 -16.53
N LEU A 332 -18.29 38.32 -17.85
CA LEU A 332 -18.21 39.51 -18.69
C LEU A 332 -19.56 40.22 -18.79
N SER A 333 -20.67 39.49 -18.88
CA SER A 333 -22.02 40.06 -18.89
C SER A 333 -22.30 40.83 -17.60
N VAL A 334 -22.07 40.19 -16.45
CA VAL A 334 -22.27 40.81 -15.12
C VAL A 334 -21.38 42.05 -14.95
N PHE A 335 -20.11 41.97 -15.37
CA PHE A 335 -19.20 43.12 -15.32
C PHE A 335 -19.69 44.28 -16.20
N THR A 336 -20.16 43.99 -17.40
CA THR A 336 -20.68 45.00 -18.33
C THR A 336 -21.94 45.68 -17.76
N GLU A 337 -22.82 44.92 -17.12
CA GLU A 337 -24.00 45.48 -16.45
C GLU A 337 -23.64 46.38 -15.27
N ILE A 338 -22.63 46.02 -14.47
CA ILE A 338 -22.10 46.87 -13.40
C ILE A 338 -21.60 48.20 -13.98
N LEU A 339 -20.77 48.15 -15.04
CA LEU A 339 -20.26 49.34 -15.70
C LEU A 339 -21.35 50.22 -16.33
N CYS A 340 -22.42 49.63 -16.85
CA CYS A 340 -23.55 50.37 -17.41
C CYS A 340 -24.47 50.96 -16.34
N SER A 341 -24.46 50.40 -15.12
CA SER A 341 -25.28 50.85 -14.00
C SER A 341 -24.60 51.94 -13.18
N ASP A 342 -23.28 52.03 -13.23
CA ASP A 342 -22.50 53.12 -12.62
C ASP A 342 -22.60 54.41 -13.49
N PRO A 343 -23.22 55.50 -13.00
CA PRO A 343 -23.43 56.73 -13.76
C PRO A 343 -22.20 57.63 -13.95
#